data_AF-A0A7U4M1X6-F1
#
_entry.id   AF-A0A7U4M1X6-F1
#
_cell.length_a   1.000
_cell.length_b   1.000
_cell.length_c   1.000
_cell.angle_alpha   90.00
_cell.angle_beta   90.00
_cell.angle_gamma   90.00
#
_symmetry.space_group_name_H-M   'P 1'
#
loop_
_entity.id
_entity.type
_entity.pdbx_description
1 polymer ?
#
loop_
_entity_poly.entity_id
_entity_poly.type
_entity_poly.pdbx_seq_one_letter_code
_entity_poly.pdbx_strand_id
1 'polypeptide(L)'
;MKFNFNKNFGSSNSSNSFGNDTFTETTYTSYGQNIGNSFKGIFVGILLLIGSIVLLWWNEGRSVEQATALKEMQEKITKLPEPKFDAALDGKAVLVQGYVKPLSEVVDPQFGVKTDGLLLRRHVEMYQWQENKSTETKDKLGGGTETITTYNYVKVWSSSSIDSTFFKVRENHQNPSMNYKSESFGTDAMLGEFYLDRNMVFRLGASQSYAGLNSMPERIGDAYNKKSYLYIPTQFYVPQTHTGIQMSQVSLNTHSITQTGTQTGMHGPQIGDIKITYTYAPAGEYTYAAKEEGKKLVPYVTENGKSFVFTRNGKVEAVTIFKEELDANSVLTWILRGVGLVLMYIAFTMMMGIIATLAKVIPMLGSLVGGVTSIIAGVLTLILGSIVIALAWFGSRPLLSLAIIGVGVGIAIAMAKFGKKNKATQNSAEAHTAREATPPSGQSSATPPPRKEEREEAQQGEATPPLRSDATPPPRES
;
A
#
# COMPACT_ATOMS: atom_id res chain seq x y z
N MET A 1 -41.81 -26.97 -9.95
CA MET A 1 -41.75 -25.55 -9.53
C MET A 1 -40.91 -24.79 -10.56
N LYS A 2 -41.37 -23.68 -11.15
CA LYS A 2 -40.61 -22.96 -12.19
C LYS A 2 -39.63 -21.97 -11.54
N PHE A 3 -38.34 -22.05 -11.87
CA PHE A 3 -37.36 -21.04 -11.48
C PHE A 3 -37.46 -19.84 -12.42
N ASN A 4 -37.79 -18.67 -11.89
CA ASN A 4 -37.97 -17.45 -12.66
C ASN A 4 -36.74 -16.54 -12.48
N PHE A 5 -35.80 -16.58 -13.44
CA PHE A 5 -34.62 -15.71 -13.43
C PHE A 5 -34.99 -14.29 -13.88
N ASN A 6 -35.46 -13.48 -12.94
CA ASN A 6 -35.80 -12.09 -13.20
C ASN A 6 -34.53 -11.23 -13.37
N LYS A 7 -34.12 -10.96 -14.61
CA LYS A 7 -33.10 -9.95 -14.93
C LYS A 7 -33.68 -8.55 -14.72
N ASN A 8 -33.48 -7.98 -13.54
CA ASN A 8 -33.70 -6.54 -13.35
C ASN A 8 -32.72 -5.75 -14.22
N PHE A 9 -33.23 -4.85 -15.05
CA PHE A 9 -32.42 -3.87 -15.77
C PHE A 9 -31.90 -2.82 -14.79
N GLY A 10 -30.63 -2.46 -14.89
CA GLY A 10 -30.05 -1.36 -14.12
C GLY A 10 -30.54 0.00 -14.64
N SER A 11 -30.80 0.93 -13.74
CA SER A 11 -31.14 2.32 -14.12
C SER A 11 -29.88 3.06 -14.55
N SER A 12 -29.78 3.41 -15.83
CA SER A 12 -28.66 4.16 -16.40
C SER A 12 -28.83 5.66 -16.18
N ASN A 13 -27.85 6.32 -15.58
CA ASN A 13 -27.82 7.79 -15.48
C ASN A 13 -26.39 8.29 -15.72
N SER A 14 -26.10 8.70 -16.96
CA SER A 14 -24.76 9.12 -17.41
C SER A 14 -24.62 10.64 -17.35
N SER A 15 -23.97 11.16 -16.30
CA SER A 15 -23.70 12.59 -16.16
C SER A 15 -22.35 12.97 -16.78
N ASN A 16 -22.36 13.45 -18.03
CA ASN A 16 -21.16 13.94 -18.71
C ASN A 16 -20.62 15.21 -18.03
N SER A 17 -19.66 15.03 -17.13
CA SER A 17 -18.81 16.10 -16.60
C SER A 17 -17.39 15.94 -17.16
N PHE A 18 -16.78 17.05 -17.59
CA PHE A 18 -15.50 17.04 -18.31
C PHE A 18 -14.34 16.56 -17.43
N GLY A 19 -14.05 15.26 -17.44
CA GLY A 19 -12.82 14.69 -16.86
C GLY A 19 -12.92 13.24 -16.40
N ASN A 20 -14.09 12.79 -15.95
CA ASN A 20 -14.31 11.43 -15.42
C ASN A 20 -15.58 10.84 -16.03
N ASP A 21 -15.47 9.75 -16.79
CA ASP A 21 -16.65 8.95 -17.14
C ASP A 21 -16.94 7.99 -15.97
N THR A 22 -18.22 7.81 -15.62
CA THR A 22 -18.63 6.99 -14.48
C THR A 22 -19.83 6.12 -14.82
N PHE A 23 -19.68 4.82 -14.60
CA PHE A 23 -20.75 3.84 -14.73
C PHE A 23 -21.07 3.24 -13.36
N THR A 24 -22.35 3.07 -13.03
CA THR A 24 -22.77 2.50 -11.74
C THR A 24 -23.71 1.31 -11.94
N GLU A 25 -23.42 0.23 -11.23
CA GLU A 25 -24.16 -1.03 -11.23
C GLU A 25 -24.68 -1.35 -9.83
N THR A 26 -26.00 -1.38 -9.67
CA THR A 26 -26.66 -1.73 -8.41
C THR A 26 -27.07 -3.19 -8.41
N THR A 27 -26.62 -3.95 -7.41
CA THR A 27 -26.94 -5.37 -7.22
C THR A 27 -27.65 -5.60 -5.89
N TYR A 28 -28.53 -6.60 -5.86
CA TYR A 28 -29.35 -6.92 -4.69
C TYR A 28 -29.05 -8.33 -4.19
N THR A 29 -28.76 -8.46 -2.89
CA THR A 29 -28.58 -9.76 -2.23
C THR A 29 -29.63 -9.93 -1.14
N SER A 30 -30.36 -11.05 -1.16
CA SER A 30 -31.40 -11.33 -0.17
C SER A 30 -30.81 -11.76 1.18
N TYR A 31 -31.57 -11.60 2.27
CA TYR A 31 -31.16 -11.98 3.62
C TYR A 31 -30.68 -13.45 3.71
N GLY A 32 -31.38 -14.38 3.06
CA GLY A 32 -30.97 -15.79 3.02
C GLY A 32 -29.65 -16.02 2.25
N GLN A 33 -29.40 -15.27 1.18
CA GLN A 33 -28.11 -15.30 0.47
C GLN A 33 -26.99 -14.68 1.31
N ASN A 34 -27.26 -13.61 2.07
CA ASN A 34 -26.32 -13.02 3.00
C ASN A 34 -25.89 -14.04 4.08
N ILE A 35 -26.85 -14.75 4.71
CA ILE A 35 -26.54 -15.84 5.65
C ILE A 35 -25.68 -16.92 4.96
N GLY A 36 -26.09 -17.39 3.78
CA GLY A 36 -25.37 -18.43 3.02
C GLY A 36 -23.94 -18.03 2.62
N ASN A 37 -23.70 -16.74 2.36
CA ASN A 37 -22.37 -16.22 2.08
C ASN A 37 -21.52 -16.08 3.35
N SER A 38 -22.11 -15.72 4.49
CA SER A 38 -21.39 -15.64 5.77
C SER A 38 -20.82 -16.98 6.23
N PHE A 39 -21.46 -18.12 5.90
CA PHE A 39 -20.86 -19.45 6.11
C PHE A 39 -19.56 -19.66 5.29
N LYS A 40 -19.49 -19.18 4.04
CA LYS A 40 -18.25 -19.19 3.25
C LYS A 40 -17.20 -18.27 3.87
N GLY A 41 -17.63 -17.14 4.41
CA GLY A 41 -16.80 -16.20 5.17
C GLY A 41 -16.07 -16.85 6.34
N ILE A 42 -16.72 -17.77 7.07
CA ILE A 42 -16.07 -18.53 8.16
C ILE A 42 -14.92 -19.39 7.64
N PHE A 43 -15.13 -20.15 6.55
CA PHE A 43 -14.09 -21.02 5.99
C PHE A 43 -12.90 -20.21 5.45
N VAL A 44 -13.16 -19.14 4.71
CA VAL A 44 -12.10 -18.24 4.23
C VAL A 44 -11.39 -17.54 5.39
N GLY A 45 -12.12 -17.16 6.45
CA GLY A 45 -11.55 -16.61 7.68
C GLY A 45 -10.60 -17.58 8.38
N ILE A 46 -10.95 -18.87 8.48
CA ILE A 46 -10.06 -19.90 9.06
C ILE A 46 -8.76 -20.04 8.25
N LEU A 47 -8.85 -20.08 6.91
CA LEU A 47 -7.66 -20.13 6.05
C LEU A 47 -6.80 -18.86 6.19
N LEU A 48 -7.44 -17.68 6.27
CA LEU A 48 -6.76 -16.41 6.46
C LEU A 48 -6.09 -16.30 7.83
N LEU A 49 -6.71 -16.86 8.88
CA LEU A 49 -6.13 -16.94 10.22
C LEU A 49 -4.85 -17.79 10.20
N ILE A 50 -4.90 -18.99 9.60
CA ILE A 50 -3.73 -19.86 9.44
C ILE A 50 -2.62 -19.14 8.63
N GLY A 51 -2.99 -18.51 7.52
CA GLY A 51 -2.07 -17.71 6.70
C GLY A 51 -1.41 -16.56 7.46
N SER A 52 -2.17 -15.87 8.32
CA SER A 52 -1.64 -14.78 9.16
C SER A 52 -0.62 -15.29 10.20
N ILE A 53 -0.87 -16.47 10.79
CA ILE A 53 0.02 -17.09 11.78
C ILE A 53 1.33 -17.55 11.11
N VAL A 54 1.23 -18.19 9.94
CA VAL A 54 2.40 -18.62 9.14
C VAL A 54 3.22 -17.41 8.69
N LEU A 55 2.58 -16.32 8.24
CA LEU A 55 3.25 -15.09 7.84
C LEU A 55 4.00 -14.44 9.02
N LEU A 56 3.36 -14.33 10.20
CA LEU A 56 3.99 -13.79 11.40
C LEU A 56 5.19 -14.63 11.85
N TRP A 57 5.06 -15.96 11.86
CA TRP A 57 6.13 -16.88 12.24
C TRP A 57 7.32 -16.84 11.29
N TRP A 58 7.05 -16.95 9.98
CA TRP A 58 8.08 -16.86 8.93
C TRP A 58 8.80 -15.51 8.95
N ASN A 59 8.05 -14.41 9.13
CA ASN A 59 8.63 -13.07 9.23
C ASN A 59 9.64 -12.95 10.37
N GLU A 60 9.40 -13.59 11.50
CA GLU A 60 10.30 -13.53 12.66
C GLU A 60 11.56 -14.39 12.48
N GLY A 61 11.44 -15.60 11.92
CA GLY A 61 12.60 -16.41 11.54
C GLY A 61 13.49 -15.69 10.53
N ARG A 62 12.87 -15.17 9.46
CA ARG A 62 13.51 -14.32 8.44
C ARG A 62 14.19 -13.08 9.03
N SER A 63 13.57 -12.41 10.01
CA SER A 63 14.13 -11.19 10.62
C SER A 63 15.45 -11.49 11.35
N VAL A 64 15.49 -12.61 12.08
CA VAL A 64 16.66 -13.08 12.82
C VAL A 64 17.74 -13.61 11.88
N GLU A 65 17.40 -14.49 10.93
CA GLU A 65 18.36 -15.00 9.94
C GLU A 65 19.08 -13.88 9.20
N GLN A 66 18.33 -12.87 8.74
CA GLN A 66 18.87 -11.71 8.04
C GLN A 66 19.77 -10.87 8.96
N ALA A 67 19.35 -10.63 10.21
CA ALA A 67 20.13 -9.84 11.17
C ALA A 67 21.43 -10.54 11.60
N THR A 68 21.41 -11.86 11.81
CA THR A 68 22.60 -12.65 12.11
C THR A 68 23.57 -12.66 10.93
N ALA A 69 23.06 -12.89 9.71
CA ALA A 69 23.85 -12.87 8.49
C ALA A 69 24.52 -11.49 8.26
N LEU A 70 23.78 -10.40 8.43
CA LEU A 70 24.32 -9.03 8.29
C LEU A 70 25.45 -8.78 9.31
N LYS A 71 25.28 -9.21 10.55
CA LYS A 71 26.32 -9.10 11.60
C LYS A 71 27.55 -9.94 11.30
N GLU A 72 27.36 -11.17 10.83
CA GLU A 72 28.47 -12.05 10.45
C GLU A 72 29.38 -11.39 9.40
N MET A 73 28.79 -10.77 8.36
CA MET A 73 29.56 -10.01 7.38
C MET A 73 30.14 -8.72 7.98
N GLN A 74 29.40 -8.00 8.83
CA GLN A 74 29.88 -6.79 9.51
C GLN A 74 31.09 -7.04 10.42
N GLU A 75 31.18 -8.21 11.06
CA GLU A 75 32.28 -8.62 11.93
C GLU A 75 33.50 -9.13 11.14
N LYS A 76 33.28 -9.66 9.92
CA LYS A 76 34.33 -10.22 9.05
C LYS A 76 34.87 -9.25 7.98
N ILE A 77 34.21 -8.11 7.74
CA ILE A 77 34.57 -7.18 6.64
C ILE A 77 35.84 -6.38 6.94
N THR A 78 36.79 -6.38 6.00
CA THR A 78 38.02 -5.57 6.06
C THR A 78 37.97 -4.43 5.05
N LYS A 79 38.31 -3.19 5.45
CA LYS A 79 38.39 -2.07 4.51
C LYS A 79 39.72 -2.05 3.77
N LEU A 80 39.68 -2.07 2.43
CA LEU A 80 40.88 -1.85 1.62
C LEU A 80 41.28 -0.36 1.66
N PRO A 81 42.59 -0.04 1.78
CA PRO A 81 43.07 1.35 1.75
C PRO A 81 43.01 1.97 0.35
N GLU A 82 43.14 1.14 -0.69
CA GLU A 82 43.04 1.49 -2.11
C GLU A 82 42.29 0.37 -2.85
N PRO A 83 41.63 0.64 -4.01
CA PRO A 83 40.94 -0.37 -4.80
C PRO A 83 41.94 -1.25 -5.61
N LYS A 84 42.80 -1.99 -4.89
CA LYS A 84 43.79 -2.93 -5.42
C LYS A 84 43.57 -4.31 -4.81
N PHE A 85 43.91 -5.36 -5.57
CA PHE A 85 43.82 -6.75 -5.10
C PHE A 85 44.81 -7.02 -3.96
N ASP A 86 44.34 -7.66 -2.88
CA ASP A 86 45.19 -8.13 -1.79
C ASP A 86 45.08 -9.65 -1.62
N ALA A 87 46.16 -10.37 -1.92
CA ALA A 87 46.24 -11.82 -1.77
C ALA A 87 46.10 -12.30 -0.30
N ALA A 88 46.25 -11.41 0.69
CA ALA A 88 45.95 -11.71 2.09
C ALA A 88 44.45 -11.58 2.42
N LEU A 89 43.64 -10.99 1.55
CA LEU A 89 42.19 -10.80 1.71
C LEU A 89 41.33 -11.57 0.69
N ASP A 90 41.96 -12.22 -0.29
CA ASP A 90 41.29 -13.15 -1.21
C ASP A 90 40.39 -14.17 -0.49
N GLY A 91 39.16 -14.31 -0.98
CA GLY A 91 38.11 -15.12 -0.36
C GLY A 91 37.40 -14.49 0.86
N LYS A 92 37.77 -13.29 1.32
CA LYS A 92 37.19 -12.63 2.51
C LYS A 92 36.21 -11.51 2.14
N ALA A 93 35.42 -11.07 3.11
CA ALA A 93 34.58 -9.88 2.97
C ALA A 93 35.43 -8.61 2.99
N VAL A 94 35.26 -7.75 1.99
CA VAL A 94 35.98 -6.48 1.86
C VAL A 94 35.06 -5.29 1.61
N LEU A 95 35.47 -4.13 2.11
CA LEU A 95 34.90 -2.82 1.76
C LEU A 95 35.87 -2.12 0.80
N VAL A 96 35.47 -1.97 -0.46
CA VAL A 96 36.25 -1.32 -1.52
C VAL A 96 35.62 0.03 -1.84
N GLN A 97 36.44 1.09 -1.85
CA GLN A 97 36.03 2.45 -2.17
C GLN A 97 36.90 3.00 -3.30
N GLY A 98 36.30 3.68 -4.28
CA GLY A 98 37.06 4.32 -5.35
C GLY A 98 36.24 4.67 -6.59
N TYR A 99 36.91 5.28 -7.56
CA TYR A 99 36.33 5.62 -8.86
C TYR A 99 36.05 4.37 -9.70
N VAL A 100 34.80 4.19 -10.11
CA VAL A 100 34.37 3.12 -11.02
C VAL A 100 34.34 3.68 -12.45
N LYS A 101 35.15 3.09 -13.32
CA LYS A 101 35.30 3.49 -14.72
C LYS A 101 34.61 2.47 -15.65
N PRO A 102 33.71 2.90 -16.56
CA PRO A 102 33.14 2.00 -17.58
C PRO A 102 34.19 1.51 -18.57
N LEU A 103 34.01 0.28 -19.08
CA LEU A 103 34.85 -0.28 -20.15
C LEU A 103 34.35 0.03 -21.56
N SER A 104 33.08 0.41 -21.72
CA SER A 104 32.50 0.86 -23.00
C SER A 104 31.42 1.92 -22.80
N GLU A 105 31.13 2.68 -23.85
CA GLU A 105 29.92 3.52 -23.92
C GLU A 105 28.66 2.64 -23.74
N VAL A 106 27.70 3.12 -22.95
CA VAL A 106 26.40 2.47 -22.75
C VAL A 106 25.39 3.06 -23.73
N VAL A 107 24.71 2.20 -24.49
CA VAL A 107 23.83 2.59 -25.59
C VAL A 107 22.45 1.93 -25.45
N ASP A 108 21.39 2.72 -25.59
CA ASP A 108 20.05 2.23 -25.96
C ASP A 108 19.99 2.15 -27.51
N PRO A 109 20.02 0.95 -28.11
CA PRO A 109 20.04 0.79 -29.56
C PRO A 109 18.72 1.19 -30.24
N GLN A 110 17.62 1.28 -29.49
CA GLN A 110 16.28 1.55 -30.04
C GLN A 110 16.07 3.04 -30.32
N PHE A 111 16.76 3.92 -29.57
CA PHE A 111 16.67 5.38 -29.70
C PHE A 111 18.04 6.07 -29.87
N GLY A 112 19.14 5.31 -29.94
CA GLY A 112 20.48 5.85 -30.09
C GLY A 112 20.97 6.69 -28.90
N VAL A 113 20.33 6.56 -27.73
CA VAL A 113 20.69 7.30 -26.51
C VAL A 113 21.97 6.69 -25.93
N LYS A 114 22.95 7.54 -25.63
CA LYS A 114 24.35 7.15 -25.34
C LYS A 114 24.86 7.79 -24.05
N THR A 115 25.69 7.08 -23.29
CA THR A 115 26.36 7.66 -22.12
C THR A 115 27.68 6.99 -21.80
N ASP A 116 28.68 7.79 -21.42
CA ASP A 116 29.93 7.37 -20.76
C ASP A 116 29.73 7.06 -19.26
N GLY A 117 28.49 6.76 -18.87
CA GLY A 117 28.13 6.25 -17.55
C GLY A 117 28.26 4.73 -17.46
N LEU A 118 27.93 4.20 -16.29
CA LEU A 118 27.98 2.77 -15.98
C LEU A 118 26.68 2.05 -16.39
N LEU A 119 25.56 2.76 -16.27
CA LEU A 119 24.20 2.22 -16.45
C LEU A 119 23.27 3.29 -17.02
N LEU A 120 22.41 2.93 -17.98
CA LEU A 120 21.37 3.75 -18.58
C LEU A 120 20.04 2.98 -18.53
N ARG A 121 18.99 3.59 -17.99
CA ARG A 121 17.66 2.96 -17.86
C ARG A 121 16.61 3.79 -18.60
N ARG A 122 16.01 3.17 -19.61
CA ARG A 122 14.82 3.67 -20.30
C ARG A 122 13.60 3.36 -19.44
N HIS A 123 12.81 4.37 -19.10
CA HIS A 123 11.46 4.21 -18.53
C HIS A 123 10.45 4.63 -19.58
N VAL A 124 9.50 3.76 -19.87
CA VAL A 124 8.43 3.98 -20.86
C VAL A 124 7.10 4.02 -20.12
N GLU A 125 6.33 5.07 -20.36
CA GLU A 125 4.94 5.20 -19.92
C GLU A 125 4.03 5.40 -21.14
N MET A 126 2.87 4.76 -21.15
CA MET A 126 1.81 4.96 -22.15
C MET A 126 0.62 5.68 -21.50
N TYR A 127 0.11 6.72 -22.17
CA TYR A 127 -1.11 7.42 -21.76
C TYR A 127 -2.33 6.61 -22.18
N GLN A 128 -3.12 6.14 -21.22
CA GLN A 128 -4.14 5.13 -21.45
C GLN A 128 -5.25 5.21 -20.40
N TRP A 129 -6.38 4.57 -20.67
CA TRP A 129 -7.48 4.47 -19.72
C TRP A 129 -7.16 3.49 -18.59
N GLN A 130 -7.64 3.82 -17.39
CA GLN A 130 -7.66 2.97 -16.20
C GLN A 130 -9.08 2.98 -15.62
N GLU A 131 -9.66 1.79 -15.43
CA GLU A 131 -10.86 1.60 -14.64
C GLU A 131 -10.50 1.58 -13.14
N ASN A 132 -11.11 2.46 -12.36
CA ASN A 132 -11.07 2.45 -10.90
C ASN A 132 -12.43 2.02 -10.34
N LYS A 133 -12.45 0.91 -9.62
CA LYS A 133 -13.67 0.31 -9.05
C LYS A 133 -13.83 0.67 -7.57
N SER A 134 -14.93 1.35 -7.26
CA SER A 134 -15.42 1.55 -5.89
C SER A 134 -16.68 0.71 -5.64
N THR A 135 -16.97 0.39 -4.39
CA THR A 135 -18.15 -0.41 -4.02
C THR A 135 -18.67 -0.01 -2.64
N GLU A 136 -19.90 0.48 -2.59
CA GLU A 136 -20.63 0.76 -1.37
C GLU A 136 -21.68 -0.34 -1.14
N THR A 137 -21.99 -0.70 0.11
CA THR A 137 -23.07 -1.64 0.42
C THR A 137 -23.94 -1.09 1.54
N LYS A 138 -25.25 -1.06 1.28
CA LYS A 138 -26.28 -0.52 2.18
C LYS A 138 -27.23 -1.64 2.59
N ASP A 139 -27.46 -1.75 3.90
CA ASP A 139 -28.47 -2.66 4.45
C ASP A 139 -29.87 -2.15 4.11
N LYS A 140 -30.79 -3.07 3.82
CA LYS A 140 -32.20 -2.80 3.54
C LYS A 140 -33.08 -3.40 4.64
N LEU A 141 -34.27 -2.82 4.81
CA LEU A 141 -35.28 -3.34 5.72
C LEU A 141 -35.56 -4.82 5.42
N GLY A 142 -35.50 -5.68 6.45
CA GLY A 142 -35.60 -7.13 6.30
C GLY A 142 -34.26 -7.87 6.05
N GLY A 143 -33.10 -7.22 6.23
CA GLY A 143 -31.79 -7.88 6.25
C GLY A 143 -31.18 -8.22 4.88
N GLY A 144 -31.83 -7.79 3.78
CA GLY A 144 -31.20 -7.77 2.46
C GLY A 144 -30.16 -6.65 2.35
N THR A 145 -29.34 -6.70 1.30
CA THR A 145 -28.34 -5.68 0.99
C THR A 145 -28.46 -5.20 -0.46
N GLU A 146 -28.16 -3.92 -0.65
CA GLU A 146 -27.98 -3.27 -1.94
C GLU A 146 -26.51 -2.88 -2.07
N THR A 147 -25.81 -3.45 -3.05
CA THR A 147 -24.40 -3.19 -3.32
C THR A 147 -24.29 -2.37 -4.59
N ILE A 148 -23.85 -1.13 -4.43
CA ILE A 148 -23.67 -0.13 -5.49
C ILE A 148 -22.19 -0.16 -5.88
N THR A 149 -21.90 -0.62 -7.10
CA THR A 149 -20.55 -0.64 -7.66
C THR A 149 -20.39 0.51 -8.63
N THR A 150 -19.47 1.43 -8.37
CA THR A 150 -19.16 2.55 -9.28
C THR A 150 -17.80 2.33 -9.92
N TYR A 151 -17.78 2.33 -11.23
CA TYR A 151 -16.61 2.23 -12.09
C TYR A 151 -16.31 3.63 -12.62
N ASN A 152 -15.13 4.17 -12.33
CA ASN A 152 -14.67 5.49 -12.76
C ASN A 152 -13.50 5.32 -13.75
N TYR A 153 -13.63 5.85 -14.95
CA TYR A 153 -12.61 5.76 -15.98
C TYR A 153 -11.78 7.05 -16.03
N VAL A 154 -10.49 6.90 -15.76
CA VAL A 154 -9.53 8.01 -15.75
C VAL A 154 -8.41 7.73 -16.75
N LYS A 155 -7.81 8.79 -17.30
CA LYS A 155 -6.70 8.69 -18.25
C LYS A 155 -5.38 8.96 -17.54
N VAL A 156 -4.49 7.97 -17.53
CA VAL A 156 -3.24 7.97 -16.76
C VAL A 156 -2.04 7.72 -17.66
N TRP A 157 -0.88 8.27 -17.28
CA TRP A 157 0.39 7.71 -17.71
C TRP A 157 0.66 6.46 -16.86
N SER A 158 0.84 5.31 -17.49
CA SER A 158 1.18 4.05 -16.82
C SER A 158 2.38 3.39 -17.49
N SER A 159 3.30 2.87 -16.67
CA SER A 159 4.48 2.12 -17.10
C SER A 159 4.21 0.64 -17.42
N SER A 160 2.96 0.21 -17.28
CA SER A 160 2.45 -1.10 -17.70
C SER A 160 1.24 -0.96 -18.63
N SER A 161 1.02 -1.95 -19.48
CA SER A 161 -0.16 -2.04 -20.35
C SER A 161 -1.39 -2.41 -19.54
N ILE A 162 -2.44 -1.59 -19.59
CA ILE A 162 -3.72 -1.83 -18.91
C ILE A 162 -4.69 -2.47 -19.90
N ASP A 163 -5.08 -3.72 -19.62
CA ASP A 163 -5.94 -4.51 -20.52
C ASP A 163 -7.41 -4.06 -20.45
N SER A 164 -7.77 -3.16 -21.37
CA SER A 164 -9.14 -2.65 -21.55
C SER A 164 -10.18 -3.70 -21.98
N THR A 165 -9.81 -4.96 -22.25
CA THR A 165 -10.79 -6.01 -22.55
C THR A 165 -11.60 -6.43 -21.32
N PHE A 166 -11.07 -6.20 -20.11
CA PHE A 166 -11.73 -6.50 -18.84
C PHE A 166 -12.58 -5.34 -18.28
N PHE A 167 -12.58 -4.17 -18.93
CA PHE A 167 -13.36 -3.02 -18.46
C PHE A 167 -14.86 -3.26 -18.56
N LYS A 168 -15.60 -2.79 -17.55
CA LYS A 168 -17.07 -2.93 -17.45
C LYS A 168 -17.80 -2.20 -18.59
N VAL A 169 -17.30 -1.04 -18.99
CA VAL A 169 -17.77 -0.26 -20.16
C VAL A 169 -16.59 -0.09 -21.11
N ARG A 170 -16.44 -1.02 -22.05
CA ARG A 170 -15.35 -1.01 -23.03
C ARG A 170 -15.56 0.01 -24.16
N GLU A 171 -16.79 0.45 -24.40
CA GLU A 171 -17.10 1.49 -25.39
C GLU A 171 -16.39 2.80 -25.02
N ASN A 172 -15.75 3.45 -26.01
CA ASN A 172 -14.85 4.62 -25.87
C ASN A 172 -13.62 4.49 -24.94
N HIS A 173 -13.50 3.39 -24.18
CA HIS A 173 -12.43 3.15 -23.19
C HIS A 173 -11.36 2.13 -23.65
N GLN A 174 -11.13 1.98 -24.96
CA GLN A 174 -10.13 1.02 -25.47
C GLN A 174 -8.69 1.54 -25.32
N ASN A 175 -7.78 0.66 -24.93
CA ASN A 175 -6.33 0.90 -24.92
C ASN A 175 -5.64 0.13 -26.06
N PRO A 176 -4.69 0.74 -26.80
CA PRO A 176 -3.86 0.05 -27.79
C PRO A 176 -2.76 -0.80 -27.11
N SER A 177 -2.02 -1.59 -27.90
CA SER A 177 -0.89 -2.37 -27.39
C SER A 177 0.32 -1.49 -27.04
N MET A 178 0.85 -1.66 -25.83
CA MET A 178 2.08 -0.99 -25.39
C MET A 178 3.32 -1.63 -26.03
N ASN A 179 3.62 -1.24 -27.27
CA ASN A 179 4.68 -1.85 -28.08
C ASN A 179 6.11 -1.54 -27.59
N TYR A 180 6.31 -0.49 -26.79
CA TYR A 180 7.60 -0.10 -26.22
C TYR A 180 7.70 -0.45 -24.74
N LYS A 181 8.88 -0.83 -24.26
CA LYS A 181 9.10 -1.32 -22.89
C LYS A 181 10.24 -0.58 -22.18
N SER A 182 10.08 -0.42 -20.86
CA SER A 182 11.16 0.01 -19.97
C SER A 182 12.28 -1.04 -19.97
N GLU A 183 13.53 -0.60 -20.02
CA GLU A 183 14.70 -1.47 -20.21
C GLU A 183 15.95 -0.86 -19.54
N SER A 184 16.97 -1.66 -19.25
CA SER A 184 18.21 -1.18 -18.62
C SER A 184 19.43 -1.72 -19.36
N PHE A 185 20.27 -0.80 -19.82
CA PHE A 185 21.51 -1.03 -20.55
C PHE A 185 22.68 -0.67 -19.63
N GLY A 186 23.76 -1.43 -19.68
CA GLY A 186 24.97 -1.14 -18.89
C GLY A 186 26.21 -1.69 -19.56
N THR A 187 27.36 -1.45 -18.96
CA THR A 187 28.66 -1.98 -19.37
C THR A 187 29.33 -2.72 -18.22
N ASP A 188 30.38 -3.48 -18.52
CA ASP A 188 31.32 -3.96 -17.51
C ASP A 188 32.23 -2.79 -17.09
N ALA A 189 32.79 -2.82 -15.88
CA ALA A 189 33.53 -1.69 -15.33
C ALA A 189 34.78 -2.12 -14.53
N MET A 190 35.65 -1.15 -14.24
CA MET A 190 36.81 -1.33 -13.36
C MET A 190 36.70 -0.44 -12.13
N LEU A 191 36.90 -1.01 -10.95
CA LEU A 191 37.10 -0.31 -9.68
C LEU A 191 38.56 -0.50 -9.28
N GLY A 192 39.42 0.42 -9.71
CA GLY A 192 40.88 0.26 -9.63
C GLY A 192 41.34 -1.01 -10.36
N GLU A 193 41.82 -2.01 -9.63
CA GLU A 193 42.19 -3.31 -10.20
C GLU A 193 41.05 -4.34 -10.28
N PHE A 194 39.91 -4.09 -9.62
CA PHE A 194 38.80 -5.03 -9.59
C PHE A 194 37.92 -4.90 -10.83
N TYR A 195 37.75 -6.02 -11.54
CA TYR A 195 36.77 -6.14 -12.61
C TYR A 195 35.37 -6.31 -12.03
N LEU A 196 34.45 -5.45 -12.44
CA LEU A 196 33.02 -5.49 -12.11
C LEU A 196 32.26 -5.93 -13.36
N ASP A 197 31.60 -7.08 -13.28
CA ASP A 197 30.74 -7.52 -14.38
C ASP A 197 29.45 -6.68 -14.46
N ARG A 198 28.73 -6.81 -15.57
CA ARG A 198 27.46 -6.13 -15.81
C ARG A 198 26.46 -6.33 -14.67
N ASN A 199 26.41 -7.51 -14.04
CA ASN A 199 25.53 -7.81 -12.91
C ASN A 199 25.89 -7.00 -11.65
N MET A 200 27.18 -6.81 -11.41
CA MET A 200 27.73 -5.98 -10.34
C MET A 200 27.47 -4.49 -10.60
N VAL A 201 27.52 -4.06 -11.86
CA VAL A 201 27.17 -2.69 -12.27
C VAL A 201 25.65 -2.41 -12.18
N PHE A 202 24.79 -3.36 -12.56
CA PHE A 202 23.33 -3.23 -12.42
C PHE A 202 22.88 -2.99 -10.96
N ARG A 203 23.66 -3.42 -9.96
CA ARG A 203 23.40 -3.17 -8.53
C ARG A 203 23.58 -1.71 -8.08
N LEU A 204 24.21 -0.85 -8.88
CA LEU A 204 24.38 0.57 -8.53
C LEU A 204 23.06 1.35 -8.57
N GLY A 205 22.16 0.95 -9.47
CA GLY A 205 20.87 1.61 -9.71
C GLY A 205 21.00 2.91 -10.52
N ALA A 206 20.22 3.03 -11.59
CA ALA A 206 20.13 4.24 -12.39
C ALA A 206 19.18 5.24 -11.71
N SER A 207 19.70 6.04 -10.78
CA SER A 207 18.92 6.95 -9.94
C SER A 207 18.91 8.41 -10.39
N GLN A 208 19.89 8.83 -11.20
CA GLN A 208 20.01 10.23 -11.64
C GLN A 208 19.25 10.47 -12.95
N SER A 209 18.58 11.61 -13.10
CA SER A 209 17.95 12.01 -14.38
C SER A 209 19.02 12.22 -15.46
N TYR A 210 18.85 11.59 -16.63
CA TYR A 210 19.81 11.70 -17.72
C TYR A 210 19.56 12.96 -18.57
N ALA A 211 20.48 13.92 -18.50
CA ALA A 211 20.36 15.21 -19.18
C ALA A 211 20.80 15.21 -20.66
N GLY A 212 21.36 14.11 -21.18
CA GLY A 212 21.91 14.05 -22.54
C GLY A 212 20.85 14.13 -23.66
N LEU A 213 19.57 13.92 -23.34
CA LEU A 213 18.47 14.19 -24.28
C LEU A 213 18.47 15.66 -24.77
N ASN A 214 19.00 16.60 -23.98
CA ASN A 214 19.09 18.01 -24.36
C ASN A 214 19.88 18.25 -25.67
N SER A 215 20.96 17.50 -25.90
CA SER A 215 21.83 17.65 -27.07
C SER A 215 21.44 16.77 -28.27
N MET A 216 20.50 15.83 -28.08
CA MET A 216 20.01 14.99 -29.19
C MET A 216 19.14 15.78 -30.19
N PRO A 217 19.02 15.30 -31.45
CA PRO A 217 18.15 15.90 -32.48
C PRO A 217 16.69 16.03 -32.04
N GLU A 218 15.91 16.86 -32.73
CA GLU A 218 14.48 17.07 -32.43
C GLU A 218 13.62 15.83 -32.76
N ARG A 219 14.06 14.97 -33.69
CA ARG A 219 13.42 13.71 -34.06
C ARG A 219 14.40 12.54 -33.98
N ILE A 220 13.91 11.41 -33.47
CA ILE A 220 14.65 10.14 -33.32
C ILE A 220 13.70 9.03 -33.79
N GLY A 221 13.74 8.69 -35.08
CA GLY A 221 12.69 7.88 -35.70
C GLY A 221 11.32 8.56 -35.55
N ASP A 222 10.33 7.82 -35.06
CA ASP A 222 8.98 8.34 -34.75
C ASP A 222 8.93 9.26 -33.52
N ALA A 223 9.98 9.27 -32.68
CA ALA A 223 10.00 10.00 -31.43
C ALA A 223 10.39 11.48 -31.59
N TYR A 224 9.63 12.36 -30.96
CA TYR A 224 9.91 13.78 -30.81
C TYR A 224 10.69 14.00 -29.51
N ASN A 225 11.87 14.62 -29.60
CA ASN A 225 12.68 14.95 -28.44
C ASN A 225 12.17 16.25 -27.77
N LYS A 226 11.60 16.12 -26.57
CA LYS A 226 11.14 17.22 -25.72
C LYS A 226 12.19 17.63 -24.68
N LYS A 227 13.46 17.35 -24.95
CA LYS A 227 14.69 17.73 -24.21
C LYS A 227 14.86 17.09 -22.82
N SER A 228 13.78 16.88 -22.06
CA SER A 228 13.78 16.08 -20.83
C SER A 228 13.11 14.69 -20.98
N TYR A 229 12.42 14.44 -22.10
CA TYR A 229 11.82 13.16 -22.46
C TYR A 229 11.71 13.03 -23.97
N LEU A 230 11.58 11.79 -24.47
CA LEU A 230 11.12 11.51 -25.83
C LEU A 230 9.61 11.27 -25.81
N TYR A 231 8.91 11.72 -26.84
CA TYR A 231 7.46 11.60 -26.98
C TYR A 231 7.12 10.99 -28.34
N ILE A 232 6.36 9.90 -28.36
CA ILE A 232 5.85 9.26 -29.57
C ILE A 232 4.33 9.41 -29.54
N PRO A 233 3.73 10.25 -30.40
CA PRO A 233 2.27 10.33 -30.49
C PRO A 233 1.71 9.04 -31.06
N THR A 234 0.48 8.74 -30.69
CA THR A 234 -0.29 7.65 -31.28
C THR A 234 -0.46 7.91 -32.78
N GLN A 235 0.07 7.03 -33.63
CA GLN A 235 -0.26 7.05 -35.05
C GLN A 235 -1.77 6.80 -35.18
N PHE A 236 -2.52 7.80 -35.68
CA PHE A 236 -3.97 7.91 -35.52
C PHE A 236 -4.71 6.58 -35.78
N TYR A 237 -5.22 5.97 -34.70
CA TYR A 237 -6.27 4.96 -34.83
C TYR A 237 -7.55 5.68 -35.29
N VAL A 238 -7.75 5.72 -36.61
CA VAL A 238 -9.00 6.21 -37.20
C VAL A 238 -10.11 5.24 -36.79
N PRO A 239 -11.09 5.65 -35.96
CA PRO A 239 -12.18 4.76 -35.58
C PRO A 239 -12.98 4.43 -36.84
N GLN A 240 -13.16 3.14 -37.12
CA GLN A 240 -14.01 2.68 -38.22
C GLN A 240 -15.48 2.90 -37.86
N THR A 241 -15.93 4.15 -37.99
CA THR A 241 -17.35 4.49 -37.93
C THR A 241 -18.06 3.79 -39.09
N HIS A 242 -18.88 2.78 -38.78
CA HIS A 242 -19.65 2.01 -39.76
C HIS A 242 -20.84 2.81 -40.36
N THR A 243 -20.56 3.99 -40.90
CA THR A 243 -21.45 4.77 -41.74
C THR A 243 -21.01 4.59 -43.19
N GLY A 244 -21.68 3.68 -43.91
CA GLY A 244 -21.30 3.30 -45.27
C GLY A 244 -21.51 4.42 -46.29
N ILE A 245 -20.46 5.20 -46.56
CA ILE A 245 -20.32 6.02 -47.76
C ILE A 245 -19.29 5.34 -48.65
N GLN A 246 -19.69 5.00 -49.87
CA GLN A 246 -18.85 4.34 -50.87
C GLN A 246 -17.63 5.21 -51.20
N MET A 247 -16.42 4.66 -51.12
CA MET A 247 -15.23 5.33 -51.65
C MET A 247 -15.22 5.27 -53.18
N SER A 248 -15.88 6.23 -53.82
CA SER A 248 -15.58 6.59 -55.20
C SER A 248 -14.17 7.16 -55.30
N GLN A 249 -13.47 6.89 -56.41
CA GLN A 249 -12.03 7.08 -56.52
C GLN A 249 -11.60 8.55 -56.42
N VAL A 250 -10.79 8.87 -55.40
CA VAL A 250 -9.96 10.08 -55.37
C VAL A 250 -8.55 9.69 -55.77
N SER A 251 -8.05 10.32 -56.84
CA SER A 251 -6.76 10.02 -57.46
C SER A 251 -5.58 10.28 -56.51
N LEU A 252 -4.54 9.43 -56.60
CA LEU A 252 -3.27 9.58 -55.91
C LEU A 252 -2.42 10.70 -56.54
N ASN A 253 -2.86 11.94 -56.34
CA ASN A 253 -2.14 13.13 -56.79
C ASN A 253 -1.04 13.43 -55.78
N THR A 254 0.21 13.05 -56.09
CA THR A 254 1.38 13.37 -55.27
C THR A 254 1.59 14.87 -55.18
N HIS A 255 1.12 15.48 -54.09
CA HIS A 255 1.57 16.77 -53.60
C HIS A 255 2.10 16.58 -52.19
N SER A 256 3.35 16.99 -51.99
CA SER A 256 4.02 16.94 -50.69
C SER A 256 3.26 17.79 -49.68
N ILE A 257 2.60 17.15 -48.71
CA ILE A 257 2.06 17.84 -47.53
C ILE A 257 3.25 18.20 -46.63
N THR A 258 3.98 19.23 -47.04
CA THR A 258 5.02 19.90 -46.27
C THR A 258 4.35 20.65 -45.12
N GLN A 259 3.91 19.92 -44.10
CA GLN A 259 3.18 20.46 -42.96
C GLN A 259 4.14 21.13 -41.96
N THR A 260 4.87 22.13 -42.42
CA THR A 260 5.66 23.05 -41.60
C THR A 260 4.69 24.01 -40.90
N GLY A 261 3.99 23.50 -39.89
CA GLY A 261 2.86 24.18 -39.26
C GLY A 261 2.67 23.77 -37.80
N THR A 262 3.31 24.52 -36.91
CA THR A 262 3.23 24.45 -35.45
C THR A 262 1.82 24.19 -34.89
N GLN A 263 1.51 22.94 -34.51
CA GLN A 263 0.29 22.57 -33.75
C GLN A 263 0.55 21.69 -32.52
N THR A 264 1.77 21.65 -31.98
CA THR A 264 2.04 21.00 -30.69
C THR A 264 1.65 21.91 -29.51
N GLY A 265 0.38 22.33 -29.43
CA GLY A 265 -0.02 23.39 -28.49
C GLY A 265 -1.51 23.54 -28.12
N MET A 266 -2.44 22.69 -28.56
CA MET A 266 -3.87 22.83 -28.19
C MET A 266 -4.63 21.53 -27.85
N HIS A 267 -3.95 20.37 -27.85
CA HIS A 267 -4.53 19.12 -27.35
C HIS A 267 -3.59 18.49 -26.31
N GLY A 268 -4.19 17.99 -25.23
CA GLY A 268 -3.49 17.16 -24.24
C GLY A 268 -3.18 15.76 -24.80
N PRO A 269 -2.48 14.91 -24.04
CA PRO A 269 -2.08 13.58 -24.50
C PRO A 269 -3.29 12.72 -24.89
N GLN A 270 -3.07 11.91 -25.93
CA GLN A 270 -4.03 11.03 -26.57
C GLN A 270 -3.80 9.57 -26.15
N ILE A 271 -4.85 8.75 -26.26
CA ILE A 271 -4.80 7.35 -25.81
C ILE A 271 -3.89 6.54 -26.74
N GLY A 272 -2.81 6.00 -26.17
CA GLY A 272 -1.72 5.33 -26.88
C GLY A 272 -0.40 6.09 -26.89
N ASP A 273 -0.40 7.39 -26.52
CA ASP A 273 0.81 8.21 -26.57
C ASP A 273 1.88 7.66 -25.63
N ILE A 274 3.13 7.72 -26.07
CA ILE A 274 4.27 7.16 -25.35
C ILE A 274 5.20 8.28 -24.90
N LYS A 275 5.54 8.28 -23.62
CA LYS A 275 6.49 9.20 -23.00
C LYS A 275 7.64 8.37 -22.45
N ILE A 276 8.86 8.73 -22.84
CA ILE A 276 10.07 7.97 -22.52
C ILE A 276 11.06 8.89 -21.80
N THR A 277 11.36 8.55 -20.55
CA THR A 277 12.37 9.23 -19.74
C THR A 277 13.58 8.31 -19.55
N TYR A 278 14.73 8.90 -19.24
CA TYR A 278 15.95 8.16 -18.95
C TYR A 278 16.49 8.54 -17.59
N THR A 279 16.87 7.53 -16.81
CA THR A 279 17.79 7.71 -15.68
C THR A 279 19.09 6.98 -15.95
N TYR A 280 20.17 7.35 -15.27
CA TYR A 280 21.49 6.75 -15.46
C TYR A 280 22.27 6.69 -14.14
N ALA A 281 23.38 5.95 -14.16
CA ALA A 281 24.43 6.00 -13.14
C ALA A 281 25.73 6.48 -13.82
N PRO A 282 26.32 7.61 -13.41
CA PRO A 282 27.56 8.13 -14.01
C PRO A 282 28.79 7.29 -13.63
N ALA A 283 29.88 7.47 -14.36
CA ALA A 283 31.20 7.12 -13.84
C ALA A 283 31.55 8.03 -12.65
N GLY A 284 32.07 7.49 -11.56
CA GLY A 284 32.19 8.24 -10.30
C GLY A 284 32.76 7.43 -9.15
N GLU A 285 32.87 8.05 -7.97
CA GLU A 285 33.21 7.37 -6.72
C GLU A 285 32.05 6.49 -6.24
N TYR A 286 32.34 5.23 -5.91
CA TYR A 286 31.38 4.28 -5.35
C TYR A 286 32.01 3.48 -4.21
N THR A 287 31.13 2.83 -3.42
CA THR A 287 31.51 1.84 -2.40
C THR A 287 30.86 0.50 -2.71
N TYR A 288 31.66 -0.56 -2.60
CA TYR A 288 31.22 -1.96 -2.63
C TYR A 288 31.60 -2.66 -1.32
N ALA A 289 30.62 -3.28 -0.66
CA ALA A 289 30.86 -4.31 0.35
C ALA A 289 30.52 -5.67 -0.25
N ALA A 290 31.53 -6.51 -0.46
CA ALA A 290 31.44 -7.75 -1.23
C ALA A 290 32.47 -8.77 -0.70
N LYS A 291 32.57 -9.94 -1.34
CA LYS A 291 33.73 -10.84 -1.17
C LYS A 291 34.77 -10.57 -2.25
N GLU A 292 36.03 -10.54 -1.89
CA GLU A 292 37.16 -10.57 -2.83
C GLU A 292 37.33 -12.00 -3.37
N GLU A 293 37.52 -12.16 -4.68
CA GLU A 293 37.83 -13.45 -5.31
C GLU A 293 38.72 -13.23 -6.53
N GLY A 294 40.04 -13.26 -6.30
CA GLY A 294 41.02 -12.69 -7.22
C GLY A 294 40.71 -11.22 -7.52
N LYS A 295 40.97 -10.77 -8.75
CA LYS A 295 40.66 -9.40 -9.21
C LYS A 295 39.18 -9.16 -9.53
N LYS A 296 38.27 -9.74 -8.76
CA LYS A 296 36.81 -9.58 -8.88
C LYS A 296 36.18 -9.36 -7.52
N LEU A 297 35.06 -8.64 -7.52
CA LEU A 297 34.14 -8.59 -6.38
C LEU A 297 32.95 -9.51 -6.69
N VAL A 298 32.62 -10.40 -5.75
CA VAL A 298 31.54 -11.38 -5.86
C VAL A 298 30.68 -11.38 -4.60
N PRO A 299 29.49 -12.01 -4.59
CA PRO A 299 28.66 -12.05 -3.38
C PRO A 299 29.34 -12.76 -2.22
N TYR A 300 29.30 -12.13 -1.04
CA TYR A 300 29.65 -12.79 0.22
C TYR A 300 28.52 -13.73 0.63
N VAL A 301 28.85 -14.98 0.97
CA VAL A 301 27.86 -15.97 1.43
C VAL A 301 28.11 -16.26 2.91
N THR A 302 27.08 -16.10 3.72
CA THR A 302 27.12 -16.30 5.17
C THR A 302 26.95 -17.77 5.55
N GLU A 303 27.28 -18.12 6.80
CA GLU A 303 27.16 -19.49 7.33
C GLU A 303 25.72 -20.02 7.30
N ASN A 304 24.72 -19.13 7.35
CA ASN A 304 23.30 -19.46 7.18
C ASN A 304 22.78 -19.29 5.74
N GLY A 305 23.67 -19.22 4.74
CA GLY A 305 23.33 -19.27 3.32
C GLY A 305 22.64 -18.02 2.75
N LYS A 306 22.66 -16.88 3.44
CA LYS A 306 22.32 -15.59 2.81
C LYS A 306 23.48 -15.15 1.92
N SER A 307 23.19 -14.30 0.93
CA SER A 307 24.17 -13.82 -0.04
C SER A 307 24.08 -12.31 -0.17
N PHE A 308 25.21 -11.62 0.01
CA PHE A 308 25.27 -10.16 0.09
C PHE A 308 26.27 -9.53 -0.87
N VAL A 309 25.83 -8.44 -1.47
CA VAL A 309 26.63 -7.39 -2.09
C VAL A 309 25.92 -6.09 -1.77
N PHE A 310 26.60 -5.15 -1.11
CA PHE A 310 26.06 -3.81 -0.90
C PHE A 310 26.80 -2.80 -1.75
N THR A 311 26.03 -2.00 -2.48
CA THR A 311 26.49 -0.91 -3.34
C THR A 311 26.02 0.41 -2.76
N ARG A 312 26.87 1.44 -2.80
CA ARG A 312 26.51 2.83 -2.46
C ARG A 312 27.20 3.80 -3.41
N ASN A 313 26.50 4.90 -3.73
CA ASN A 313 27.07 6.05 -4.43
C ASN A 313 28.00 6.81 -3.47
N GLY A 314 29.18 7.23 -3.93
CA GLY A 314 30.19 7.89 -3.10
C GLY A 314 30.93 6.95 -2.14
N LYS A 315 31.74 7.53 -1.25
CA LYS A 315 32.46 6.81 -0.19
C LYS A 315 31.59 6.71 1.06
N VAL A 316 31.22 5.49 1.44
CA VAL A 316 30.38 5.18 2.60
C VAL A 316 31.08 4.14 3.46
N GLU A 317 31.12 4.34 4.78
CA GLU A 317 31.77 3.40 5.70
C GLU A 317 30.88 2.19 5.99
N ALA A 318 31.50 1.03 6.22
CA ALA A 318 30.78 -0.23 6.48
C ALA A 318 29.74 -0.10 7.61
N VAL A 319 30.07 0.61 8.69
CA VAL A 319 29.15 0.85 9.82
C VAL A 319 27.83 1.51 9.40
N THR A 320 27.86 2.40 8.41
CA THR A 320 26.66 3.05 7.85
C THR A 320 25.87 2.06 7.00
N ILE A 321 26.56 1.31 6.12
CA ILE A 321 25.93 0.29 5.27
C ILE A 321 25.19 -0.75 6.12
N PHE A 322 25.89 -1.42 7.06
CA PHE A 322 25.27 -2.46 7.88
C PHE A 322 24.18 -1.91 8.80
N LYS A 323 24.28 -0.66 9.26
CA LYS A 323 23.17 -0.01 9.98
C LYS A 323 21.94 0.15 9.09
N GLU A 324 22.07 0.68 7.88
CA GLU A 324 20.96 0.86 6.94
C GLU A 324 20.25 -0.46 6.64
N GLU A 325 21.00 -1.54 6.38
CA GLU A 325 20.45 -2.85 6.07
C GLU A 325 19.77 -3.52 7.30
N LEU A 326 20.32 -3.31 8.51
CA LEU A 326 19.71 -3.76 9.77
C LEU A 326 18.43 -2.97 10.11
N ASP A 327 18.44 -1.65 9.93
CA ASP A 327 17.28 -0.78 10.13
C ASP A 327 16.18 -1.09 9.10
N ALA A 328 16.53 -1.31 7.83
CA ALA A 328 15.59 -1.75 6.79
C ALA A 328 14.97 -3.12 7.08
N ASN A 329 15.77 -4.09 7.55
CA ASN A 329 15.27 -5.39 8.02
C ASN A 329 14.32 -5.22 9.22
N SER A 330 14.63 -4.33 10.16
CA SER A 330 13.76 -4.00 11.30
C SER A 330 12.43 -3.41 10.84
N VAL A 331 12.45 -2.39 9.97
CA VAL A 331 11.25 -1.75 9.39
C VAL A 331 10.38 -2.75 8.64
N LEU A 332 10.96 -3.60 7.78
CA LEU A 332 10.22 -4.66 7.08
C LEU A 332 9.57 -5.65 8.06
N THR A 333 10.26 -5.97 9.17
CA THR A 333 9.71 -6.85 10.21
C THR A 333 8.50 -6.23 10.89
N TRP A 334 8.52 -4.93 11.19
CA TRP A 334 7.37 -4.19 11.73
C TRP A 334 6.21 -4.08 10.72
N ILE A 335 6.49 -3.81 9.44
CA ILE A 335 5.46 -3.76 8.38
C ILE A 335 4.77 -5.13 8.26
N LEU A 336 5.53 -6.22 8.19
CA LEU A 336 4.98 -7.57 8.07
C LEU A 336 4.24 -8.02 9.35
N ARG A 337 4.63 -7.57 10.54
CA ARG A 337 3.81 -7.74 11.76
C ARG A 337 2.49 -6.98 11.66
N GLY A 338 2.52 -5.72 11.21
CA GLY A 338 1.30 -4.93 10.99
C GLY A 338 0.34 -5.59 10.00
N VAL A 339 0.85 -6.04 8.85
CA VAL A 339 0.08 -6.80 7.85
C VAL A 339 -0.48 -8.10 8.45
N GLY A 340 0.34 -8.90 9.14
CA GLY A 340 -0.10 -10.14 9.78
C GLY A 340 -1.23 -9.92 10.80
N LEU A 341 -1.13 -8.89 11.64
CA LEU A 341 -2.18 -8.54 12.59
C LEU A 341 -3.46 -8.05 11.90
N VAL A 342 -3.35 -7.25 10.83
CA VAL A 342 -4.53 -6.83 10.03
C VAL A 342 -5.22 -8.03 9.36
N LEU A 343 -4.46 -8.98 8.79
CA LEU A 343 -5.02 -10.20 8.21
C LEU A 343 -5.69 -11.09 9.28
N MET A 344 -5.10 -11.19 10.47
CA MET A 344 -5.69 -11.90 11.62
C MET A 344 -7.00 -11.25 12.11
N TYR A 345 -7.06 -9.92 12.13
CA TYR A 345 -8.28 -9.17 12.46
C TYR A 345 -9.38 -9.35 11.42
N ILE A 346 -9.03 -9.32 10.13
CA ILE A 346 -9.97 -9.62 9.04
C ILE A 346 -10.47 -11.07 9.17
N ALA A 347 -9.60 -12.02 9.49
CA ALA A 347 -9.98 -13.41 9.72
C ALA A 347 -11.00 -13.57 10.86
N PHE A 348 -10.76 -12.98 12.04
CA PHE A 348 -11.69 -13.04 13.16
C PHE A 348 -13.02 -12.33 12.87
N THR A 349 -13.01 -11.16 12.23
CA THR A 349 -14.25 -10.46 11.85
C THR A 349 -15.06 -11.22 10.80
N MET A 350 -14.42 -11.88 9.83
CA MET A 350 -15.08 -12.79 8.89
C MET A 350 -15.71 -14.00 9.58
N MET A 351 -15.01 -14.62 10.54
CA MET A 351 -15.55 -15.74 11.33
C MET A 351 -16.76 -15.34 12.20
N MET A 352 -16.78 -14.12 12.74
CA MET A 352 -17.93 -13.59 13.49
C MET A 352 -19.06 -13.05 12.60
N GLY A 353 -18.83 -12.90 11.29
CA GLY A 353 -19.74 -12.25 10.35
C GLY A 353 -21.15 -12.87 10.30
N ILE A 354 -21.31 -14.16 10.61
CA ILE A 354 -22.63 -14.80 10.72
C ILE A 354 -23.49 -14.19 11.83
N ILE A 355 -22.90 -13.85 12.98
CA ILE A 355 -23.61 -13.27 14.15
C ILE A 355 -24.13 -11.87 13.79
N ALA A 356 -23.26 -11.06 13.17
CA ALA A 356 -23.65 -9.73 12.68
C ALA A 356 -24.70 -9.82 11.57
N THR A 357 -24.63 -10.82 10.67
CA THR A 357 -25.61 -11.01 9.59
C THR A 357 -27.00 -11.31 10.14
N LEU A 358 -27.11 -12.22 11.12
CA LEU A 358 -28.39 -12.59 11.75
C LEU A 358 -29.04 -11.38 12.46
N ALA A 359 -28.24 -10.48 13.03
CA ALA A 359 -28.74 -9.28 13.69
C ALA A 359 -29.37 -8.23 12.73
N LYS A 360 -29.07 -8.27 11.43
CA LYS A 360 -29.54 -7.27 10.43
C LYS A 360 -31.04 -7.29 10.14
N VAL A 361 -31.79 -8.26 10.66
CA VAL A 361 -33.27 -8.25 10.60
C VAL A 361 -33.85 -7.10 11.44
N ILE A 362 -33.16 -6.70 12.51
CA ILE A 362 -33.61 -5.67 13.46
C ILE A 362 -32.73 -4.41 13.28
N PRO A 363 -33.27 -3.28 12.77
CA PRO A 363 -32.47 -2.14 12.30
C PRO A 363 -31.46 -1.56 13.30
N MET A 364 -31.77 -1.59 14.60
CA MET A 364 -30.89 -1.08 15.66
C MET A 364 -29.82 -2.08 16.13
N LEU A 365 -30.00 -3.38 15.89
CA LEU A 365 -29.10 -4.41 16.43
C LEU A 365 -27.96 -4.75 15.46
N GLY A 366 -28.16 -4.64 14.15
CA GLY A 366 -27.13 -4.98 13.16
C GLY A 366 -25.81 -4.20 13.33
N SER A 367 -25.89 -2.88 13.53
CA SER A 367 -24.72 -2.02 13.75
C SER A 367 -24.08 -2.24 15.13
N LEU A 368 -24.89 -2.39 16.18
CA LEU A 368 -24.41 -2.64 17.55
C LEU A 368 -23.67 -3.98 17.66
N VAL A 369 -24.23 -5.06 17.10
CA VAL A 369 -23.60 -6.38 17.07
C VAL A 369 -22.34 -6.37 16.20
N GLY A 370 -22.34 -5.64 15.08
CA GLY A 370 -21.15 -5.41 14.26
C GLY A 370 -20.02 -4.72 15.04
N GLY A 371 -20.33 -3.66 15.80
CA GLY A 371 -19.37 -2.95 16.65
C GLY A 371 -18.83 -3.80 17.81
N VAL A 372 -19.69 -4.57 18.48
CA VAL A 372 -19.25 -5.44 19.59
C VAL A 372 -18.38 -6.60 19.06
N THR A 373 -18.76 -7.23 17.94
CA THR A 373 -17.95 -8.32 17.36
C THR A 373 -16.62 -7.82 16.81
N SER A 374 -16.53 -6.61 16.26
CA SER A 374 -15.25 -6.03 15.82
C SER A 374 -14.30 -5.74 17.00
N ILE A 375 -14.82 -5.23 18.12
CA ILE A 375 -14.03 -5.04 19.35
C ILE A 375 -13.48 -6.39 19.87
N ILE A 376 -14.31 -7.44 19.92
CA ILE A 376 -13.88 -8.77 20.38
C ILE A 376 -12.83 -9.35 19.42
N ALA A 377 -13.02 -9.21 18.09
CA ALA A 377 -12.03 -9.62 17.09
C ALA A 377 -10.69 -8.87 17.25
N GLY A 378 -10.72 -7.58 17.59
CA GLY A 378 -9.53 -6.79 17.92
C GLY A 378 -8.79 -7.32 19.15
N VAL A 379 -9.52 -7.60 20.24
CA VAL A 379 -8.95 -8.18 21.48
C VAL A 379 -8.34 -9.57 21.21
N LEU A 380 -9.02 -10.44 20.46
CA LEU A 380 -8.50 -11.75 20.07
C LEU A 380 -7.25 -11.63 19.19
N THR A 381 -7.22 -10.68 18.26
CA THR A 381 -6.06 -10.39 17.41
C THR A 381 -4.84 -9.96 18.23
N LEU A 382 -5.03 -9.04 19.19
CA LEU A 382 -3.94 -8.57 20.04
C LEU A 382 -3.40 -9.67 20.96
N ILE A 383 -4.29 -10.51 21.52
CA ILE A 383 -3.89 -11.65 22.36
C ILE A 383 -3.15 -12.71 21.53
N LEU A 384 -3.78 -13.25 20.49
CA LEU A 384 -3.21 -14.34 19.69
C LEU A 384 -1.98 -13.88 18.90
N GLY A 385 -2.02 -12.71 18.28
CA GLY A 385 -0.90 -12.14 17.53
C GLY A 385 0.33 -11.91 18.41
N SER A 386 0.15 -11.39 19.62
CA SER A 386 1.25 -11.24 20.59
C SER A 386 1.84 -12.59 21.01
N ILE A 387 1.00 -13.61 21.23
CA ILE A 387 1.43 -14.97 21.56
C ILE A 387 2.21 -15.59 20.38
N VAL A 388 1.71 -15.49 19.15
CA VAL A 388 2.37 -16.02 17.94
C VAL A 388 3.74 -15.37 17.73
N ILE A 389 3.83 -14.04 17.85
CA ILE A 389 5.10 -13.31 17.75
C ILE A 389 6.05 -13.76 18.88
N ALA A 390 5.58 -13.80 20.13
CA ALA A 390 6.42 -14.21 21.28
C ALA A 390 6.92 -15.65 21.18
N LEU A 391 6.11 -16.58 20.64
CA LEU A 391 6.51 -17.97 20.41
C LEU A 391 7.47 -18.12 19.22
N ALA A 392 7.33 -17.32 18.17
CA ALA A 392 8.28 -17.32 17.06
C ALA A 392 9.69 -16.86 17.50
N TRP A 393 9.78 -16.00 18.52
CA TRP A 393 11.04 -15.67 19.20
C TRP A 393 11.62 -16.79 20.08
N PHE A 394 10.90 -17.88 20.36
CA PHE A 394 11.36 -18.88 21.35
C PHE A 394 12.65 -19.59 20.93
N GLY A 395 12.77 -19.98 19.65
CA GLY A 395 13.96 -20.64 19.11
C GLY A 395 15.19 -19.72 18.93
N SER A 396 15.00 -18.40 18.95
CA SER A 396 16.04 -17.41 18.64
C SER A 396 16.43 -16.52 19.83
N ARG A 397 15.50 -16.25 20.76
CA ARG A 397 15.69 -15.45 21.98
C ARG A 397 14.82 -15.99 23.13
N PRO A 398 15.07 -17.22 23.62
CA PRO A 398 14.19 -17.91 24.58
C PRO A 398 13.93 -17.10 25.87
N LEU A 399 14.93 -16.38 26.40
CA LEU A 399 14.75 -15.57 27.61
C LEU A 399 13.75 -14.40 27.43
N LEU A 400 13.74 -13.74 26.26
CA LEU A 400 12.77 -12.68 25.97
C LEU A 400 11.38 -13.26 25.71
N SER A 401 11.30 -14.40 25.01
CA SER A 401 10.05 -15.12 24.81
C SER A 401 9.40 -15.50 26.15
N LEU A 402 10.17 -16.12 27.05
CA LEU A 402 9.73 -16.49 28.40
C LEU A 402 9.31 -15.27 29.25
N ALA A 403 10.02 -14.15 29.15
CA ALA A 403 9.65 -12.93 29.86
C ALA A 403 8.30 -12.36 29.37
N ILE A 404 8.07 -12.31 28.06
CA ILE A 404 6.80 -11.84 27.47
C ILE A 404 5.64 -12.76 27.85
N ILE A 405 5.85 -14.09 27.77
CA ILE A 405 4.87 -15.10 28.21
C ILE A 405 4.55 -14.93 29.70
N GLY A 406 5.56 -14.74 30.54
CA GLY A 406 5.40 -14.53 31.99
C GLY A 406 4.58 -13.28 32.32
N VAL A 407 4.82 -12.17 31.63
CA VAL A 407 4.02 -10.93 31.77
C VAL A 407 2.57 -11.16 31.33
N GLY A 408 2.35 -11.82 30.18
CA GLY A 408 1.01 -12.15 29.69
C GLY A 408 0.21 -13.04 30.67
N VAL A 409 0.85 -14.07 31.22
CA VAL A 409 0.26 -14.94 32.26
C VAL A 409 -0.02 -14.16 33.55
N GLY A 410 0.88 -13.27 33.97
CA GLY A 410 0.69 -12.39 35.12
C GLY A 410 -0.56 -11.50 34.98
N ILE A 411 -0.72 -10.86 33.81
CA ILE A 411 -1.90 -10.03 33.50
C ILE A 411 -3.18 -10.86 33.48
N ALA A 412 -3.16 -12.06 32.87
CA ALA A 412 -4.31 -12.96 32.84
C ALA A 412 -4.74 -13.41 34.26
N ILE A 413 -3.77 -13.77 35.12
CA ILE A 413 -4.02 -14.13 36.53
C ILE A 413 -4.58 -12.93 37.31
N ALA A 414 -4.07 -11.72 37.07
CA ALA A 414 -4.58 -10.51 37.70
C ALA A 414 -6.05 -10.27 37.32
N MET A 415 -6.39 -10.27 36.02
CA MET A 415 -7.77 -10.10 35.55
C MET A 415 -8.71 -11.18 36.12
N ALA A 416 -8.28 -12.44 36.16
CA ALA A 416 -9.07 -13.53 36.75
C ALA A 416 -9.32 -13.34 38.26
N LYS A 417 -8.34 -12.81 39.01
CA LYS A 417 -8.50 -12.49 40.44
C LYS A 417 -9.44 -11.29 40.67
N PHE A 418 -9.30 -10.21 39.90
CA PHE A 418 -10.22 -9.06 39.99
C PHE A 418 -11.65 -9.42 39.60
N GLY A 419 -11.85 -10.20 38.52
CA GLY A 419 -13.17 -10.69 38.11
C GLY A 419 -13.85 -11.57 39.18
N LYS A 420 -13.09 -12.41 39.89
CA LYS A 420 -13.60 -13.16 41.05
C LYS A 420 -13.93 -12.25 42.24
N LYS A 421 -13.10 -11.24 42.53
CA LYS A 421 -13.35 -10.30 43.64
C LYS A 421 -14.66 -9.53 43.45
N ASN A 422 -14.90 -9.01 42.25
CA ASN A 422 -16.14 -8.26 41.96
C ASN A 422 -17.39 -9.14 42.08
N LYS A 423 -17.35 -10.39 41.57
CA LYS A 423 -18.47 -11.34 41.77
C LYS A 423 -18.70 -11.68 43.24
N ALA A 424 -17.66 -11.83 44.05
CA ALA A 424 -17.81 -12.05 45.48
C ALA A 424 -18.48 -10.85 46.19
N THR A 425 -18.08 -9.61 45.87
CA THR A 425 -18.73 -8.40 46.40
C THR A 425 -20.19 -8.28 45.98
N GLN A 426 -20.52 -8.64 44.73
CA GLN A 426 -21.88 -8.57 44.19
C GLN A 426 -22.82 -9.60 44.88
N ASN A 427 -22.39 -10.86 44.98
CA ASN A 427 -23.14 -11.90 45.70
C ASN A 427 -23.33 -11.57 47.19
N SER A 428 -22.34 -10.93 47.83
CA SER A 428 -22.48 -10.48 49.22
C SER A 428 -23.49 -9.36 49.39
N ALA A 429 -23.59 -8.41 48.44
CA ALA A 429 -24.58 -7.35 48.47
C ALA A 429 -26.02 -7.92 48.39
N GLU A 430 -26.26 -8.82 47.44
CA GLU A 430 -27.55 -9.51 47.29
C GLU A 430 -27.92 -10.32 48.55
N ALA A 431 -26.96 -10.98 49.17
CA ALA A 431 -27.15 -11.72 50.42
C ALA A 431 -27.43 -10.83 51.65
N HIS A 432 -27.02 -9.55 51.63
CA HIS A 432 -27.41 -8.58 52.65
C HIS A 432 -28.84 -8.08 52.42
N THR A 433 -29.19 -7.66 51.19
CA THR A 433 -30.56 -7.22 50.86
C THR A 433 -31.61 -8.30 51.14
N ALA A 434 -31.28 -9.58 50.90
CA ALA A 434 -32.17 -10.70 51.20
C ALA A 434 -32.42 -10.94 52.72
N ARG A 435 -31.58 -10.40 53.61
CA ARG A 435 -31.74 -10.57 55.08
C ARG A 435 -32.57 -9.46 55.75
N GLU A 436 -32.73 -8.32 55.09
CA GLU A 436 -33.42 -7.15 55.65
C GLU A 436 -34.95 -7.19 55.44
N ALA A 437 -35.43 -8.10 54.58
CA ALA A 437 -36.82 -8.19 54.11
C ALA A 437 -37.78 -9.01 55.00
N THR A 438 -37.57 -9.08 56.33
CA THR A 438 -38.44 -9.84 57.26
C THR A 438 -38.92 -8.98 58.44
N PRO A 439 -40.21 -8.57 58.48
CA PRO A 439 -40.72 -7.63 59.49
C PRO A 439 -41.38 -8.30 60.71
N PRO A 440 -41.22 -7.76 61.93
CA PRO A 440 -42.16 -7.97 63.04
C PRO A 440 -43.35 -6.99 62.97
N SER A 441 -44.46 -7.32 63.66
CA SER A 441 -45.75 -6.60 63.57
C SER A 441 -46.09 -5.74 64.81
N GLY A 442 -46.72 -4.56 64.63
CA GLY A 442 -47.53 -3.96 65.72
C GLY A 442 -47.81 -2.44 65.73
N GLN A 443 -49.01 -2.06 65.25
CA GLN A 443 -49.97 -1.04 65.79
C GLN A 443 -49.61 0.45 66.09
N SER A 444 -50.56 1.35 65.72
CA SER A 444 -50.94 2.66 66.33
C SER A 444 -49.97 3.86 66.33
N SER A 445 -50.40 5.15 66.28
CA SER A 445 -51.70 5.79 65.96
C SER A 445 -51.62 7.34 65.91
N ALA A 446 -52.64 8.02 65.33
CA ALA A 446 -53.00 9.45 65.47
C ALA A 446 -52.26 10.54 64.62
N THR A 447 -52.79 11.78 64.63
CA THR A 447 -52.63 12.86 63.59
C THR A 447 -53.09 14.25 64.15
N PRO A 448 -53.43 15.27 63.30
CA PRO A 448 -52.65 16.41 62.73
C PRO A 448 -52.45 17.57 63.78
N PRO A 449 -52.51 18.92 63.56
CA PRO A 449 -52.45 19.86 62.40
C PRO A 449 -51.34 20.98 62.62
N PRO A 450 -51.38 22.26 62.14
CA PRO A 450 -52.20 22.98 61.13
C PRO A 450 -51.43 23.80 60.04
N ARG A 451 -52.19 24.63 59.29
CA ARG A 451 -51.91 25.38 58.02
C ARG A 451 -51.72 26.90 58.25
N LYS A 452 -50.98 27.62 57.36
CA LYS A 452 -51.15 29.03 56.85
C LYS A 452 -49.86 29.52 56.12
N GLU A 453 -49.78 30.52 55.22
CA GLU A 453 -50.74 31.45 54.54
C GLU A 453 -50.18 31.87 53.14
N GLU A 454 -50.69 32.95 52.51
CA GLU A 454 -50.55 33.29 51.06
C GLU A 454 -50.29 34.81 50.82
N ARG A 455 -49.61 35.22 49.71
CA ARG A 455 -49.57 36.56 49.02
C ARG A 455 -48.52 36.60 47.86
N GLU A 456 -48.70 37.22 46.69
CA GLU A 456 -48.82 38.66 46.26
C GLU A 456 -47.54 39.51 46.50
N GLU A 457 -47.01 40.37 45.58
CA GLU A 457 -47.30 40.65 44.15
C GLU A 457 -46.08 41.31 43.41
N ALA A 458 -46.27 41.89 42.21
CA ALA A 458 -45.25 42.19 41.18
C ALA A 458 -44.55 43.58 41.21
N GLN A 459 -43.49 43.76 40.39
CA GLN A 459 -43.18 45.02 39.68
C GLN A 459 -42.21 44.85 38.48
N GLN A 460 -42.07 45.89 37.63
CA GLN A 460 -41.36 45.91 36.33
C GLN A 460 -40.20 46.95 36.33
N GLY A 461 -39.21 46.83 35.42
CA GLY A 461 -38.14 47.84 35.26
C GLY A 461 -37.18 47.59 34.08
N GLU A 462 -37.17 48.51 33.11
CA GLU A 462 -36.51 48.49 31.79
C GLU A 462 -35.11 49.17 31.77
N ALA A 463 -34.16 48.74 30.90
CA ALA A 463 -33.14 49.58 30.19
C ALA A 463 -32.05 48.80 29.39
N THR A 464 -31.51 49.41 28.32
CA THR A 464 -30.34 49.00 27.45
C THR A 464 -29.73 50.26 26.77
N PRO A 465 -28.65 50.23 25.92
CA PRO A 465 -27.69 49.17 25.57
C PRO A 465 -26.27 49.42 26.18
N PRO A 466 -25.17 49.97 25.57
CA PRO A 466 -24.84 50.47 24.22
C PRO A 466 -23.79 49.58 23.44
N LEU A 467 -23.05 50.12 22.45
CA LEU A 467 -22.10 49.42 21.54
C LEU A 467 -20.91 50.31 21.03
N ARG A 468 -19.74 49.69 20.75
CA ARG A 468 -18.70 49.98 19.69
C ARG A 468 -17.49 49.02 19.87
N SER A 469 -16.87 48.36 18.87
CA SER A 469 -16.08 48.79 17.68
C SER A 469 -14.66 49.31 18.05
N ASP A 470 -13.51 48.96 17.42
CA ASP A 470 -13.13 48.15 16.22
C ASP A 470 -11.69 47.57 16.35
N ALA A 471 -11.28 46.55 15.56
CA ALA A 471 -9.87 46.21 15.25
C ALA A 471 -9.67 45.18 14.09
N THR A 472 -8.53 45.23 13.38
CA THR A 472 -8.21 44.47 12.14
C THR A 472 -6.98 43.54 12.31
N PRO A 473 -6.90 42.36 11.66
CA PRO A 473 -5.72 41.47 11.70
C PRO A 473 -4.65 41.73 10.60
N PRO A 474 -3.37 41.37 10.84
CA PRO A 474 -2.27 41.43 9.85
C PRO A 474 -2.17 40.18 8.93
N PRO A 475 -1.38 40.21 7.84
CA PRO A 475 -1.47 39.25 6.73
C PRO A 475 -0.56 38.01 6.85
N ARG A 476 -0.74 37.08 5.88
CA ARG A 476 0.21 36.00 5.56
C ARG A 476 1.25 36.47 4.52
N GLU A 477 2.42 35.84 4.53
CA GLU A 477 3.27 35.69 3.34
C GLU A 477 3.36 34.21 2.91
N SER A 478 4.10 33.95 1.83
CA SER A 478 4.10 32.74 1.00
C SER A 478 4.61 31.46 1.66
#